data_AF-A0A165AST4-F1
#
_entry.id   AF-A0A165AST4-F1
#
_cell.length_a   1.000
_cell.length_b   1.000
_cell.length_c   1.000
_cell.angle_alpha   90.00
_cell.angle_beta   90.00
_cell.angle_gamma   90.00
#
_symmetry.space_group_name_H-M   'P 1'
#
loop_
_entity.id
_entity.type
_entity.pdbx_description
1 polymer ?
#
loop_
_entity_poly.entity_id
_entity_poly.type
_entity_poly.pdbx_seq_one_letter_code
_entity_poly.pdbx_strand_id
1 'polypeptide(L)' 'MVPSFALGVALLAGLAAAVPALHLQVRSSSGTITALSSTVTTAFSPYTYYASAGYCSASETSNWSCGANCDANPTFKP' A
#
# COMPACT_ATOMS: atom_id res chain seq x y z
N MET A 1 50.93 -12.67 -27.45
CA MET A 1 50.08 -11.69 -28.15
C MET A 1 48.67 -12.24 -28.18
N VAL A 2 47.83 -11.84 -27.22
CA VAL A 2 46.40 -12.21 -27.22
C VAL A 2 45.73 -11.30 -28.25
N PRO A 3 45.04 -11.82 -29.29
CA PRO A 3 44.48 -10.99 -30.34
C PRO A 3 43.37 -10.11 -29.77
N SER A 4 43.42 -8.81 -30.05
CA SER A 4 42.49 -7.78 -29.56
C SER A 4 41.01 -8.09 -29.82
N PHE A 5 40.71 -8.97 -30.78
CA PHE A 5 39.38 -9.47 -31.07
C PHE A 5 38.77 -10.31 -29.92
N ALA A 6 39.60 -11.03 -29.15
CA ALA A 6 39.14 -11.85 -28.03
C ALA A 6 38.66 -11.00 -26.84
N LEU A 7 39.26 -9.82 -26.63
CA LEU A 7 38.86 -8.89 -25.57
C LEU A 7 37.51 -8.23 -25.88
N GLY A 8 37.25 -7.92 -27.15
CA GLY A 8 36.00 -7.29 -27.58
C GLY A 8 34.78 -8.19 -27.40
N VAL A 9 34.89 -9.47 -27.77
CA VAL A 9 33.79 -10.44 -27.63
C VAL A 9 33.46 -10.72 -26.15
N ALA A 10 34.48 -10.77 -25.28
CA ALA A 10 34.26 -10.94 -23.85
C ALA A 10 33.51 -9.77 -23.20
N LEU A 11 33.74 -8.54 -23.68
CA LEU A 11 33.09 -7.34 -23.16
C LEU A 11 31.60 -7.24 -23.57
N LEU A 12 31.26 -7.68 -24.78
CA LEU A 12 29.87 -7.69 -25.28
C LEU A 12 29.03 -8.81 -24.65
N ALA A 13 29.62 -9.94 -24.27
CA ALA A 13 28.93 -11.02 -23.58
C ALA A 13 28.58 -10.69 -22.11
N GLY A 14 29.30 -9.75 -21.48
CA GLY A 14 29.08 -9.36 -20.08
C GLY A 14 27.84 -8.49 -19.85
N LEU A 15 27.35 -7.79 -20.88
CA LEU A 15 26.22 -6.85 -20.74
C LEU A 15 24.84 -7.52 -20.79
N ALA A 16 24.74 -8.75 -21.29
CA ALA A 16 23.47 -9.46 -21.43
C ALA A 16 22.97 -10.14 -20.14
N ALA A 17 23.77 -10.16 -19.07
CA ALA A 17 23.49 -10.92 -17.84
C ALA A 17 22.88 -10.10 -16.70
N ALA A 18 22.63 -8.81 -16.88
CA ALA A 18 22.09 -7.94 -15.83
C ALA A 18 20.62 -7.57 -16.08
N VAL A 19 19.76 -8.57 -16.24
CA VAL A 19 18.31 -8.35 -16.12
C VAL A 19 17.99 -8.40 -14.63
N PRO A 20 17.60 -7.30 -13.96
CA PRO A 20 17.13 -7.40 -12.59
C PRO A 20 15.89 -8.28 -12.59
N ALA A 21 16.00 -9.48 -12.02
CA ALA A 21 14.84 -10.30 -11.76
C ALA A 21 13.96 -9.53 -10.79
N LEU A 22 12.73 -9.20 -11.22
CA LEU A 22 11.72 -8.64 -10.32
C LEU A 22 11.40 -9.70 -9.28
N HIS A 23 12.13 -9.68 -8.16
CA HIS A 23 11.77 -10.45 -6.99
C HIS A 23 10.50 -9.85 -6.42
N LEU A 24 9.36 -10.36 -6.88
CA LEU A 24 8.12 -10.24 -6.14
C LEU A 24 8.38 -11.00 -4.82
N GLN A 25 8.87 -10.29 -3.81
CA GLN A 25 8.73 -10.76 -2.44
C GLN A 25 7.24 -10.79 -2.16
N VAL A 26 6.59 -11.91 -2.51
CA VAL A 26 5.37 -12.32 -1.83
C VAL A 26 5.77 -12.28 -0.37
N ARG A 27 5.22 -11.30 0.38
CA ARG A 27 5.24 -11.36 1.83
C ARG A 27 4.43 -12.59 2.19
N SER A 28 5.08 -13.74 2.19
CA SER A 28 4.69 -14.86 3.02
C SER A 28 4.84 -14.31 4.42
N SER A 29 3.74 -13.80 4.99
CA SER A 29 3.68 -13.46 6.39
C SER A 29 3.99 -14.75 7.15
N SER A 30 5.25 -14.98 7.49
CA SER A 30 5.73 -16.19 8.17
C SER A 30 5.26 -16.27 9.63
N GLY A 31 4.27 -15.46 10.01
CA GLY A 31 3.66 -15.42 11.34
C GLY A 31 2.23 -15.91 11.30
N THR A 32 1.74 -16.40 12.44
CA THR A 32 0.33 -16.79 12.59
C THR A 32 -0.56 -15.55 12.50
N ILE A 33 -1.44 -15.48 11.50
CA ILE A 33 -2.47 -14.45 11.43
C ILE A 33 -3.54 -14.78 12.46
N THR A 34 -3.67 -13.94 13.46
CA THR A 34 -4.69 -14.10 14.51
C THR A 34 -5.87 -13.18 14.21
N ALA A 35 -7.07 -13.74 14.18
CA ALA A 35 -8.29 -12.94 14.05
C ALA A 35 -8.48 -12.03 15.26
N LEU A 36 -8.79 -10.76 15.02
CA LEU A 36 -9.13 -9.82 16.09
C LEU A 36 -10.51 -10.13 16.66
N SER A 37 -10.70 -9.84 17.95
CA SER A 37 -12.04 -9.89 18.57
C SER A 37 -12.92 -8.74 18.06
N SER A 38 -14.24 -8.92 18.15
CA SER A 38 -15.21 -7.90 17.77
C SER A 38 -14.99 -6.59 18.51
N THR A 39 -14.64 -6.63 19.80
CA THR A 39 -14.33 -5.42 20.59
C THR A 39 -13.22 -4.60 19.95
N VAL A 40 -12.14 -5.25 19.51
CA VAL A 40 -11.01 -4.55 18.89
C VAL A 40 -11.42 -4.02 17.52
N THR A 41 -12.16 -4.79 16.72
CA THR A 41 -12.66 -4.32 15.42
C THR A 41 -13.61 -3.12 15.55
N THR A 42 -14.54 -3.14 16.52
CA THR A 42 -15.49 -2.04 16.76
C THR A 42 -14.79 -0.79 17.30
N ALA A 43 -13.70 -0.95 18.07
CA ALA A 43 -12.88 0.19 18.50
C ALA A 43 -12.28 0.96 17.31
N PHE A 44 -12.12 0.33 16.15
CA PHE A 44 -11.63 0.99 14.93
C PHE A 44 -12.73 1.64 14.08
N SER A 45 -14.01 1.37 14.35
CA SER A 45 -15.12 1.89 13.53
C SER A 45 -15.12 3.42 13.36
N PRO A 46 -14.84 4.25 14.38
CA PRO A 46 -14.78 5.71 14.20
C PRO A 46 -13.81 6.13 13.08
N TYR A 47 -12.62 5.52 13.03
CA TYR A 47 -11.61 5.79 12.00
C TYR A 47 -12.05 5.36 10.62
N THR A 48 -12.76 4.23 10.51
CA THR A 48 -13.34 3.78 9.23
C THR A 48 -14.35 4.80 8.71
N TYR A 49 -15.24 5.28 9.59
CA TYR A 49 -16.22 6.31 9.21
C TYR A 49 -15.56 7.64 8.84
N TYR A 50 -14.49 8.07 9.52
CA TYR A 50 -13.69 9.23 9.11
C TYR A 50 -13.11 9.07 7.71
N ALA A 51 -12.51 7.91 7.42
CA ALA A 51 -11.98 7.62 6.09
C ALA A 51 -13.08 7.62 5.03
N SER A 52 -14.25 7.04 5.34
CA SER A 52 -15.41 7.02 4.45
C SER A 52 -15.97 8.43 4.18
N ALA A 53 -15.97 9.33 5.17
CA ALA A 53 -16.37 10.72 4.98
C ALA A 53 -15.48 11.48 3.97
N GLY A 54 -14.25 11.00 3.72
CA GLY A 54 -13.36 11.53 2.68
C GLY A 54 -13.86 11.31 1.24
N TYR A 55 -14.83 10.42 1.04
CA TYR A 55 -15.49 10.19 -0.26
C TYR A 55 -16.76 11.03 -0.46
N CYS A 56 -17.22 11.73 0.57
CA CYS A 56 -18.36 12.65 0.46
C CYS A 56 -17.98 13.92 -0.31
N SER A 57 -18.97 14.71 -0.74
CA SER A 57 -18.67 15.99 -1.38
C SER A 57 -17.99 16.94 -0.38
N ALA A 58 -17.05 17.76 -0.86
CA ALA A 58 -16.28 18.65 0.02
C ALA A 58 -17.18 19.57 0.86
N SER A 59 -18.29 20.05 0.31
CA SER A 59 -19.28 20.87 1.02
C SER A 59 -20.03 20.13 2.13
N GLU A 60 -20.30 18.85 1.96
CA GLU A 60 -20.96 18.04 2.99
C GLU A 60 -19.96 17.64 4.08
N THR A 61 -18.72 17.31 3.69
CA THR A 61 -17.66 17.00 4.66
C THR A 61 -17.30 18.22 5.50
N SER A 62 -17.20 19.42 4.91
CA SER A 62 -16.94 20.66 5.65
C SER A 62 -18.06 21.03 6.63
N ASN A 63 -19.29 20.59 6.33
CA ASN A 63 -20.45 20.82 7.19
C ASN A 63 -20.76 19.62 8.10
N TRP A 64 -19.95 18.56 8.01
CA TRP A 64 -20.16 17.27 8.69
C TRP A 64 -21.58 16.70 8.54
N SER A 65 -22.10 16.70 7.33
CA SER A 65 -23.51 16.39 7.06
C SER A 65 -23.73 15.20 6.11
N CYS A 66 -22.72 14.37 5.83
CA CYS A 66 -22.84 13.27 4.85
C CYS A 66 -23.41 11.96 5.44
N GLY A 67 -24.47 12.08 6.24
CA GLY A 67 -25.22 10.95 6.80
C GLY A 67 -24.37 10.04 7.68
N ALA A 68 -24.56 8.73 7.54
CA ALA A 68 -24.05 7.71 8.47
C ALA A 68 -22.54 7.82 8.81
N ASN A 69 -21.71 8.26 7.88
CA ASN A 69 -20.28 8.45 8.13
C ASN A 69 -19.99 9.59 9.11
N CYS A 70 -20.74 10.70 8.99
CA CYS A 70 -20.65 11.84 9.89
C CYS A 70 -21.41 11.59 11.20
N ASP A 71 -22.61 11.00 11.11
CA ASP A 71 -23.48 10.71 12.26
C ASP A 71 -22.83 9.73 13.24
N ALA A 72 -21.99 8.81 12.76
CA ALA A 72 -21.22 7.88 13.59
C ALA A 72 -20.11 8.57 14.41
N ASN A 73 -19.77 9.81 14.09
CA ASN A 73 -18.73 10.61 14.76
C ASN A 73 -19.25 12.02 15.11
N PRO A 74 -20.23 12.13 16.01
CA PRO A 74 -20.95 13.39 16.24
C PRO A 74 -20.10 14.47 16.92
N THR A 75 -18.95 14.09 17.51
CA THR A 75 -18.05 15.01 18.21
C THR A 75 -17.00 15.65 17.29
N PHE A 76 -16.90 15.21 16.04
CA PHE A 76 -15.95 15.76 15.09
C PHE A 76 -16.24 17.22 14.75
N LYS A 77 -15.18 18.00 14.50
CA LYS A 77 -15.23 19.39 14.07
C LYS A 77 -14.40 19.51 12.79
N PRO A 78 -15.05 19.65 11.62
CA PRO A 78 -14.36 19.78 10.33
C PRO A 78 -13.46 21.01 10.25
#